data_AF-A0A5A7X1T7-F1
#
_entry.id   AF-A0A5A7X1T7-F1
#
_cell.length_a   1.000
_cell.length_b   1.000
_cell.length_c   1.000
_cell.angle_alpha   90.00
_cell.angle_beta   90.00
_cell.angle_gamma   90.00
#
_symmetry.space_group_name_H-M   'P 1'
#
loop_
_entity.id
_entity.type
_entity.pdbx_description
1 polymer ?
#
loop_
_entity_poly.entity_id
_entity_poly.type
_entity_poly.pdbx_seq_one_letter_code
_entity_poly.pdbx_strand_id
1 'polypeptide(L)'
;MRFNPPPNWPPAPPGWTPQPDWRPDPSWPPLPPGWPLWVPDAQRSKTGLVIGAFALTLLVGIGVVIGVVVWSNDWTDITVAPSTTSSPAPPQPTDEDLVRDVVDQFEKAWNDEDFTALTKLFCEDMRNDPAFSRSALREVRDTGGELLLKITSLDVDGTTATATILNHGEDPDDIAFVREDGDWKWCES
;
A
#
# COMPACT_ATOMS: atom_id res chain seq x y z
N MET A 1 -21.20 6.71 -11.65
CA MET A 1 -21.49 5.38 -11.11
C MET A 1 -20.29 4.52 -11.45
N ARG A 2 -19.68 3.88 -10.46
CA ARG A 2 -18.48 3.06 -10.56
C ARG A 2 -18.84 1.57 -10.46
N PHE A 3 -18.19 0.75 -11.28
CA PHE A 3 -18.25 -0.70 -11.17
C PHE A 3 -17.43 -1.18 -9.96
N ASN A 4 -18.01 -2.05 -9.14
CA ASN A 4 -17.40 -2.62 -7.93
C ASN A 4 -17.46 -4.15 -8.00
N PRO A 5 -16.56 -4.80 -8.77
CA PRO A 5 -16.54 -6.26 -8.86
C PRO A 5 -16.15 -6.86 -7.49
N PRO A 6 -16.74 -8.00 -7.09
CA PRO A 6 -16.27 -8.72 -5.92
C PRO A 6 -14.83 -9.25 -6.15
N PRO A 7 -14.06 -9.54 -5.08
CA PRO A 7 -12.65 -9.94 -5.21
C PRO A 7 -12.40 -11.21 -6.02
N ASN A 8 -13.42 -12.03 -6.24
CA ASN A 8 -13.35 -13.28 -6.99
C ASN A 8 -13.79 -13.15 -8.46
N TRP A 9 -14.03 -11.93 -8.94
CA TRP A 9 -14.32 -11.64 -10.34
C TRP A 9 -13.10 -11.03 -11.05
N PRO A 10 -12.98 -11.20 -12.37
CA PRO A 10 -11.92 -10.53 -13.11
C PRO A 10 -12.05 -9.00 -13.00
N PRO A 11 -10.92 -8.26 -12.94
CA PRO A 11 -10.93 -6.80 -12.93
C PRO A 11 -11.53 -6.26 -14.23
N ALA A 12 -12.36 -5.22 -14.14
CA ALA A 12 -12.88 -4.55 -15.32
C ALA A 12 -11.83 -3.61 -15.92
N PRO A 13 -11.78 -3.46 -17.26
CA PRO A 13 -10.91 -2.49 -17.90
C PRO A 13 -11.16 -1.06 -17.42
N PRO A 14 -10.13 -0.18 -17.39
CA PRO A 14 -10.31 1.23 -17.04
C PRO A 14 -11.39 1.90 -17.91
N GLY A 15 -12.33 2.60 -17.28
CA GLY A 15 -13.41 3.30 -17.98
C GLY A 15 -14.51 2.40 -18.56
N TRP A 16 -14.50 1.09 -18.27
CA TRP A 16 -15.55 0.18 -18.71
C TRP A 16 -16.90 0.50 -18.03
N THR A 17 -17.95 0.56 -18.84
CA THR A 17 -19.34 0.65 -18.38
C THR A 17 -20.17 -0.41 -19.10
N PRO A 18 -21.07 -1.14 -18.40
CA PRO A 18 -21.90 -2.15 -19.01
C PRO A 18 -22.87 -1.54 -20.01
N GLN A 19 -23.27 -2.34 -21.00
CA GLN A 19 -24.47 -2.05 -21.78
C GLN A 19 -25.73 -2.29 -20.91
N PRO A 20 -26.89 -1.68 -21.24
CA PRO A 20 -28.11 -1.80 -20.45
C PRO A 20 -28.61 -3.23 -20.20
N ASP A 21 -28.21 -4.18 -21.04
CA ASP A 21 -28.57 -5.60 -21.03
C ASP A 21 -27.47 -6.52 -20.48
N TRP A 22 -26.35 -5.96 -20.02
CA TRP A 22 -25.22 -6.72 -19.51
C TRP A 22 -25.61 -7.60 -18.31
N ARG A 23 -25.06 -8.81 -18.29
CA ARG A 23 -25.11 -9.73 -17.15
C ARG A 23 -23.71 -10.29 -16.90
N PRO A 24 -23.40 -10.66 -15.65
CA PRO A 24 -22.17 -11.39 -15.33
C PRO A 24 -22.08 -12.67 -16.17
N ASP A 25 -20.86 -13.04 -16.57
CA ASP A 25 -20.64 -14.31 -17.25
C ASP A 25 -21.07 -15.46 -16.33
N PRO A 26 -21.88 -16.44 -16.81
CA PRO A 26 -22.24 -17.62 -16.03
C PRO A 26 -21.05 -18.43 -15.50
N SER A 27 -19.86 -18.30 -16.09
CA SER A 27 -18.65 -18.97 -15.60
C SER A 27 -18.04 -18.29 -14.37
N TRP A 28 -18.48 -17.09 -14.01
CA TRP A 28 -17.97 -16.37 -12.84
C TRP A 28 -18.57 -16.90 -11.55
N PRO A 29 -17.83 -16.83 -10.42
CA PRO A 29 -18.37 -17.17 -9.11
C PRO A 29 -19.66 -16.39 -8.80
N PRO A 30 -20.61 -16.98 -8.05
CA PRO A 30 -21.87 -16.32 -7.74
C PRO A 30 -21.64 -15.04 -6.93
N LEU A 31 -22.47 -14.03 -7.21
CA LEU A 31 -22.44 -12.76 -6.51
C LEU A 31 -22.81 -12.96 -5.02
N PRO A 32 -22.04 -12.39 -4.08
CA PRO A 32 -22.42 -12.42 -2.66
C PRO A 32 -23.79 -11.78 -2.42
N PRO A 33 -24.59 -12.29 -1.45
CA PRO A 33 -25.88 -11.69 -1.12
C PRO A 33 -25.73 -10.21 -0.74
N GLY A 34 -26.47 -9.34 -1.44
CA GLY A 34 -26.50 -7.90 -1.15
C GLY A 34 -25.31 -7.10 -1.69
N TRP A 35 -24.48 -7.66 -2.56
CA TRP A 35 -23.31 -6.95 -3.09
C TRP A 35 -23.70 -5.80 -4.04
N PRO A 36 -23.26 -4.55 -3.76
CA PRO A 36 -23.50 -3.42 -4.65
C PRO A 36 -22.48 -3.42 -5.80
N LEU A 37 -22.86 -3.97 -6.96
CA LEU A 37 -22.05 -3.93 -8.19
C LEU A 37 -21.86 -2.52 -8.73
N TRP A 38 -22.81 -1.63 -8.43
CA TRP A 38 -22.82 -0.23 -8.86
C TRP A 38 -22.84 0.68 -7.66
N VAL A 39 -21.76 1.44 -7.47
CA VAL A 39 -21.64 2.42 -6.41
C VAL A 39 -21.59 3.84 -6.99
N PRO A 40 -22.15 4.85 -6.33
CA PRO A 40 -21.95 6.24 -6.73
C PRO A 40 -20.46 6.58 -6.77
N ASP A 41 -20.04 7.42 -7.72
CA ASP A 41 -18.71 8.02 -7.62
C ASP A 41 -18.70 8.93 -6.40
N ALA A 42 -17.66 8.84 -5.58
CA ALA A 42 -17.57 9.63 -4.37
C ALA A 42 -17.50 11.11 -4.74
N GLN A 43 -18.63 11.83 -4.66
CA GLN A 43 -18.62 13.28 -4.58
C GLN A 43 -17.88 13.65 -3.29
N ARG A 44 -16.67 14.17 -3.45
CA ARG A 44 -15.83 14.74 -2.39
C ARG A 44 -16.66 15.78 -1.62
N SER A 45 -17.33 15.38 -0.54
CA SER A 45 -18.05 16.30 0.33
C SER A 45 -17.03 17.07 1.15
N LYS A 46 -16.83 18.34 0.78
CA LYS A 46 -16.16 19.33 1.61
C LYS A 46 -17.06 19.61 2.81
N THR A 47 -16.87 18.88 3.91
CA THR A 47 -17.45 19.26 5.21
C THR A 47 -16.34 19.25 6.25
N GLY A 48 -15.86 20.45 6.56
CA GLY A 48 -14.86 20.69 7.60
C GLY A 48 -15.41 20.55 9.02
N LEU A 49 -14.45 20.37 9.94
CA LEU A 49 -14.33 20.80 11.34
C LEU A 49 -15.61 20.86 12.21
N VAL A 50 -15.57 20.25 13.41
CA VAL A 50 -15.73 20.90 14.74
C VAL A 50 -15.96 19.83 15.85
N ILE A 51 -14.95 19.66 16.71
CA ILE A 51 -14.95 19.52 18.19
C ILE A 51 -15.80 18.43 18.88
N GLY A 52 -15.13 17.66 19.76
CA GLY A 52 -15.81 16.88 20.80
C GLY A 52 -14.86 16.23 21.81
N ALA A 53 -14.40 17.02 22.79
CA ALA A 53 -13.52 16.61 23.88
C ALA A 53 -14.12 15.50 24.78
N PHE A 54 -13.31 14.53 25.20
CA PHE A 54 -13.56 13.75 26.42
C PHE A 54 -12.25 13.55 27.19
N ALA A 55 -12.08 14.35 28.24
CA ALA A 55 -11.02 14.22 29.22
C ALA A 55 -11.53 13.53 30.50
N LEU A 56 -10.73 12.56 30.98
CA LEU A 56 -10.49 12.14 32.37
C LEU A 56 -11.66 11.59 33.21
N THR A 57 -11.62 10.35 33.72
CA THR A 57 -10.93 9.89 34.96
C THR A 57 -11.23 8.37 35.09
N LEU A 58 -10.45 7.47 35.72
CA LEU A 58 -9.84 7.49 37.05
C LEU A 58 -8.79 6.33 37.18
N LEU A 59 -7.76 6.55 37.98
CA LEU A 59 -6.58 5.70 38.19
C LEU A 59 -6.80 4.45 39.09
N VAL A 60 -5.82 3.52 38.95
CA VAL A 60 -5.35 2.45 39.86
C VAL A 60 -6.03 1.08 39.66
N GLY A 61 -5.32 -0.03 39.38
CA GLY A 61 -3.88 -0.22 39.23
C GLY A 61 -3.48 -1.70 39.12
N ILE A 62 -2.16 -1.89 39.00
CA ILE A 62 -1.38 -3.13 39.27
C ILE A 62 -1.60 -4.25 38.23
N GLY A 63 -0.60 -4.77 37.52
CA GLY A 63 0.85 -4.66 37.62
C GLY A 63 1.50 -5.78 36.80
N VAL A 64 2.81 -5.95 36.98
CA VAL A 64 3.65 -7.11 36.58
C VAL A 64 4.19 -7.01 35.13
N VAL A 65 5.37 -6.42 34.88
CA VAL A 65 6.76 -6.86 35.14
C VAL A 65 7.38 -7.55 33.90
N ILE A 66 8.30 -6.80 33.28
CA ILE A 66 9.67 -7.16 32.82
C ILE A 66 9.85 -8.40 31.95
N GLY A 67 10.54 -8.20 30.81
CA GLY A 67 11.44 -9.23 30.28
C GLY A 67 11.84 -9.07 28.84
N VAL A 68 12.80 -8.17 28.54
CA VAL A 68 13.64 -8.30 27.35
C VAL A 68 14.48 -9.57 27.51
N VAL A 69 14.40 -10.54 26.59
CA VAL A 69 15.53 -11.42 26.27
C VAL A 69 15.57 -11.68 24.77
N VAL A 70 16.67 -11.22 24.19
CA VAL A 70 17.20 -11.56 22.87
C VAL A 70 17.83 -12.97 22.94
N TRP A 71 17.47 -13.80 21.95
CA TRP A 71 18.19 -14.91 21.32
C TRP A 71 19.06 -15.86 22.18
N SER A 72 18.77 -17.17 22.11
CA SER A 72 19.60 -18.15 21.39
C SER A 72 18.98 -19.55 21.43
N ASN A 73 19.15 -20.27 20.32
CA ASN A 73 18.84 -21.68 20.14
C ASN A 73 19.60 -22.55 21.14
N ASP A 74 18.95 -23.59 21.68
CA ASP A 74 19.41 -24.97 21.57
C ASP A 74 18.41 -25.95 22.22
N TRP A 75 18.51 -27.21 21.81
CA TRP A 75 17.94 -28.43 22.42
C TRP A 75 16.63 -29.06 21.89
N THR A 76 16.89 -30.16 21.17
CA THR A 76 16.35 -31.52 21.36
C THR A 76 14.98 -31.85 20.79
N ASP A 77 15.05 -32.54 19.65
CA ASP A 77 14.28 -33.72 19.24
C ASP A 77 13.19 -34.15 20.24
N ILE A 78 11.95 -33.79 19.93
CA ILE A 78 10.78 -34.58 20.28
C ILE A 78 10.08 -34.88 18.97
N THR A 79 10.22 -36.12 18.50
CA THR A 79 9.39 -36.68 17.43
C THR A 79 7.94 -36.74 17.89
N VAL A 80 7.22 -35.63 17.76
CA VAL A 80 5.76 -35.59 17.71
C VAL A 80 5.41 -35.53 16.24
N ALA A 81 4.74 -36.57 15.73
CA ALA A 81 4.13 -36.51 14.41
C ALA A 81 3.20 -35.27 14.36
N PRO A 82 3.41 -34.31 13.45
CA PRO A 82 2.52 -33.18 13.35
C PRO A 82 1.21 -33.66 12.73
N SER A 83 0.16 -33.75 13.53
CA SER A 83 -1.19 -33.61 13.02
C SER A 83 -1.34 -32.16 12.53
N THR A 84 -1.02 -31.91 11.26
CA THR A 84 -1.27 -30.62 10.60
C THR A 84 -2.78 -30.41 10.46
N THR A 85 -3.39 -29.90 11.53
CA THR A 85 -4.58 -29.07 11.40
C THR A 85 -4.07 -27.71 10.93
N SER A 86 -3.99 -27.52 9.61
CA SER A 86 -3.60 -26.25 8.99
C SER A 86 -4.63 -25.18 9.34
N SER A 87 -4.36 -24.39 10.38
CA SER A 87 -4.94 -23.06 10.52
C SER A 87 -4.43 -22.23 9.35
N PRO A 88 -5.28 -21.59 8.52
CA PRO A 88 -4.79 -20.79 7.41
C PRO A 88 -3.88 -19.69 7.96
N ALA A 89 -2.64 -19.66 7.48
CA ALA A 89 -1.74 -18.53 7.73
C ALA A 89 -2.42 -17.24 7.25
N PRO A 90 -2.16 -16.08 7.88
CA PRO A 90 -2.61 -14.81 7.34
C PRO A 90 -2.22 -14.71 5.87
N PRO A 91 -3.10 -14.20 4.98
CA PRO A 91 -2.74 -14.01 3.59
C PRO A 91 -1.48 -13.13 3.53
N GLN A 92 -0.48 -13.58 2.77
CA GLN A 92 0.70 -12.76 2.51
C GLN A 92 0.28 -11.51 1.72
N PRO A 93 0.93 -10.35 1.93
CA PRO A 93 0.67 -9.17 1.11
C PRO A 93 0.95 -9.49 -0.36
N THR A 94 0.11 -8.99 -1.26
CA THR A 94 0.33 -9.16 -2.70
C THR A 94 1.41 -8.21 -3.20
N ASP A 95 1.93 -8.44 -4.41
CA ASP A 95 2.89 -7.51 -5.00
C ASP A 95 2.30 -6.11 -5.18
N GLU A 96 1.00 -6.00 -5.50
CA GLU A 96 0.33 -4.71 -5.57
C GLU A 96 0.28 -4.01 -4.21
N ASP A 97 0.07 -4.75 -3.12
CA ASP A 97 0.11 -4.20 -1.76
C ASP A 97 1.52 -3.73 -1.39
N LEU A 98 2.55 -4.49 -1.78
CA LEU A 98 3.95 -4.12 -1.54
C LEU A 98 4.36 -2.89 -2.34
N VAL A 99 3.94 -2.76 -3.61
CA VAL A 99 4.23 -1.56 -4.42
C VAL A 99 3.50 -0.34 -3.85
N ARG A 100 2.24 -0.49 -3.40
CA ARG A 100 1.52 0.59 -2.71
C ARG A 100 2.25 1.03 -1.44
N ASP A 101 2.76 0.08 -0.66
CA ASP A 101 3.55 0.38 0.54
C ASP A 101 4.84 1.14 0.22
N VAL A 102 5.52 0.85 -0.90
CA VAL A 102 6.68 1.65 -1.35
C VAL A 102 6.28 3.11 -1.61
N VAL A 103 5.13 3.36 -2.26
CA VAL A 103 4.64 4.72 -2.51
C VAL A 103 4.29 5.44 -1.21
N ASP A 104 3.61 4.77 -0.28
CA ASP A 104 3.29 5.33 1.04
C ASP A 104 4.56 5.65 1.85
N GLN A 105 5.55 4.75 1.83
CA GLN A 105 6.86 4.99 2.45
C GLN A 105 7.61 6.14 1.81
N PHE A 106 7.52 6.30 0.48
CA PHE A 106 8.14 7.40 -0.25
C PHE A 106 7.55 8.74 0.15
N GLU A 107 6.20 8.88 0.11
CA GLU A 107 5.50 10.09 0.57
C GLU A 107 5.90 10.42 2.01
N LYS A 108 5.86 9.42 2.89
CA LYS A 108 6.20 9.59 4.30
C LYS A 108 7.64 10.09 4.48
N ALA A 109 8.60 9.44 3.86
CA ALA A 109 10.01 9.79 3.99
C ALA A 109 10.30 11.19 3.41
N TRP A 110 9.61 11.59 2.33
CA TRP A 110 9.70 12.94 1.78
C TRP A 110 9.13 13.99 2.74
N ASN A 111 7.93 13.75 3.27
CA ASN A 111 7.23 14.68 4.15
C ASN A 111 7.93 14.84 5.51
N ASP A 112 8.50 13.77 6.04
CA ASP A 112 9.30 13.77 7.27
C ASP A 112 10.76 14.26 7.07
N GLU A 113 11.15 14.58 5.83
CA GLU A 113 12.52 14.91 5.44
C GLU A 113 13.57 13.84 5.77
N ASP A 114 13.16 12.57 5.86
CA ASP A 114 14.05 11.43 6.02
C ASP A 114 14.58 10.96 4.66
N PHE A 115 15.50 11.73 4.08
CA PHE A 115 16.14 11.40 2.81
C PHE A 115 17.00 10.13 2.86
N THR A 116 17.33 9.64 4.05
CA THR A 116 18.04 8.36 4.19
C THR A 116 17.08 7.18 4.04
N ALA A 117 15.87 7.28 4.58
CA ALA A 117 14.81 6.31 4.31
C ALA A 117 14.37 6.39 2.84
N LEU A 118 14.17 7.61 2.31
CA LEU A 118 13.74 7.84 0.93
C LEU A 118 14.67 7.16 -0.09
N THR A 119 15.97 7.40 0.00
CA THR A 119 16.96 6.86 -0.96
C THR A 119 17.12 5.34 -0.92
N LYS A 120 16.64 4.66 0.14
CA LYS A 120 16.61 3.18 0.20
C LYS A 120 15.46 2.58 -0.63
N LEU A 121 14.42 3.38 -0.90
CA LEU A 121 13.30 2.97 -1.73
C LEU A 121 13.66 3.04 -3.22
N PHE A 122 14.64 3.86 -3.59
CA PHE A 122 15.13 3.95 -4.97
C PHE A 122 15.86 2.70 -5.42
N CYS A 123 15.77 2.41 -6.72
CA CYS A 123 16.63 1.43 -7.38
C CYS A 123 18.10 1.83 -7.31
N GLU A 124 18.98 0.86 -7.57
CA GLU A 124 20.43 1.08 -7.51
C GLU A 124 20.88 2.25 -8.41
N ASP A 125 20.37 2.30 -9.65
CA ASP A 125 20.75 3.32 -10.63
C ASP A 125 20.39 4.73 -10.15
N MET A 126 19.13 4.97 -9.72
CA MET A 126 18.71 6.26 -9.16
C MET A 126 19.51 6.62 -7.91
N ARG A 127 19.79 5.65 -7.03
CA ARG A 127 20.53 5.90 -5.79
C ARG A 127 21.97 6.36 -6.06
N ASN A 128 22.55 5.93 -7.17
CA ASN A 128 23.92 6.28 -7.58
C ASN A 128 23.99 7.60 -8.37
N ASP A 129 22.87 8.16 -8.80
CA ASP A 129 22.84 9.45 -9.49
C ASP A 129 22.93 10.63 -8.49
N PRO A 130 23.86 11.58 -8.69
CA PRO A 130 24.00 12.76 -7.82
C PRO A 130 22.74 13.64 -7.75
N ALA A 131 21.84 13.59 -8.74
CA ALA A 131 20.55 14.28 -8.73
C ALA A 131 19.64 13.81 -7.58
N PHE A 132 19.79 12.56 -7.13
CA PHE A 132 19.08 12.02 -5.97
C PHE A 132 19.93 12.00 -4.70
N SER A 133 21.00 12.79 -4.66
CA SER A 133 21.76 13.01 -3.42
C SER A 133 20.89 13.70 -2.36
N ARG A 134 21.15 13.42 -1.07
CA ARG A 134 20.38 14.01 0.04
C ARG A 134 20.33 15.54 0.01
N SER A 135 21.41 16.19 -0.43
CA SER A 135 21.44 17.65 -0.59
C SER A 135 20.54 18.13 -1.71
N ALA A 136 20.55 17.45 -2.86
CA ALA A 136 19.70 17.79 -3.99
C ALA A 136 18.22 17.56 -3.65
N LEU A 137 17.88 16.42 -3.03
CA LEU A 137 16.54 16.11 -2.56
C LEU A 137 16.01 17.16 -1.57
N ARG A 138 16.85 17.65 -0.66
CA ARG A 138 16.50 18.72 0.27
C ARG A 138 16.15 20.03 -0.44
N GLU A 139 16.95 20.43 -1.43
CA GLU A 139 16.68 21.64 -2.22
C GLU A 139 15.35 21.55 -2.97
N VAL A 140 15.06 20.38 -3.55
CA VAL A 140 13.77 20.12 -4.21
C VAL A 140 12.63 20.13 -3.19
N ARG A 141 12.81 19.54 -2.00
CA ARG A 141 11.82 19.54 -0.91
C ARG A 141 11.50 20.94 -0.39
N ASP A 142 12.51 21.79 -0.26
CA ASP A 142 12.38 23.17 0.22
C ASP A 142 11.57 24.02 -0.78
N THR A 143 11.67 23.72 -2.07
CA THR A 143 10.98 24.46 -3.14
C THR A 143 9.60 23.86 -3.45
N GLY A 144 9.49 22.53 -3.48
CA GLY A 144 8.31 21.78 -3.90
C GLY A 144 7.29 21.51 -2.80
N GLY A 145 7.69 21.59 -1.53
CA GLY A 145 6.80 21.35 -0.40
C GLY A 145 6.51 19.87 -0.13
N GLU A 146 5.41 19.60 0.58
CA GLU A 146 4.97 18.25 0.91
C GLU A 146 4.26 17.57 -0.27
N LEU A 147 4.35 16.24 -0.31
CA LEU A 147 3.65 15.41 -1.28
C LEU A 147 2.35 14.87 -0.70
N LEU A 148 1.38 14.68 -1.59
CA LEU A 148 0.18 13.88 -1.34
C LEU A 148 -0.04 12.98 -2.55
N LEU A 149 0.57 11.80 -2.52
CA LEU A 149 0.61 10.85 -3.59
C LEU A 149 -0.66 9.99 -3.60
N LYS A 150 -1.19 9.76 -4.79
CA LYS A 150 -2.31 8.85 -4.98
C LYS A 150 -2.15 8.04 -6.24
N ILE A 151 -2.05 6.72 -6.07
CA ILE A 151 -2.08 5.76 -7.18
C ILE A 151 -3.48 5.75 -7.80
N THR A 152 -3.55 5.87 -9.12
CA THR A 152 -4.80 5.82 -9.91
C THR A 152 -4.90 4.57 -10.77
N SER A 153 -3.78 4.05 -11.24
CA SER A 153 -3.61 2.78 -11.93
C SER A 153 -2.35 2.11 -11.40
N LEU A 154 -2.34 0.78 -11.38
CA LEU A 154 -1.17 -0.02 -11.05
C LEU A 154 -1.26 -1.32 -11.85
N ASP A 155 -0.22 -1.59 -12.63
CA ASP A 155 -0.03 -2.81 -13.39
C ASP A 155 1.24 -3.49 -12.91
N VAL A 156 1.16 -4.76 -12.53
CA VAL A 156 2.30 -5.56 -12.05
C VAL A 156 2.50 -6.72 -13.01
N ASP A 157 3.70 -6.82 -13.56
CA ASP A 157 4.14 -7.92 -14.43
C ASP A 157 5.38 -8.57 -13.82
N GLY A 158 5.15 -9.60 -13.00
CA GLY A 158 6.19 -10.42 -12.38
C GLY A 158 7.15 -9.62 -11.49
N THR A 159 8.28 -9.22 -12.05
CA THR A 159 9.35 -8.49 -11.34
C THR A 159 9.36 -6.99 -11.62
N THR A 160 8.42 -6.50 -12.42
CA THR A 160 8.27 -5.08 -12.75
C THR A 160 6.85 -4.60 -12.48
N ALA A 161 6.67 -3.33 -12.19
CA ALA A 161 5.36 -2.70 -12.09
C ALA A 161 5.39 -1.28 -12.61
N THR A 162 4.25 -0.78 -13.06
CA THR A 162 4.06 0.63 -13.46
C THR A 162 2.83 1.18 -12.74
N ALA A 163 2.96 2.33 -12.09
CA ALA A 163 1.85 3.01 -11.44
C ALA A 163 1.69 4.43 -11.98
N THR A 164 0.46 4.83 -12.31
CA THR A 164 0.15 6.24 -12.55
C THR A 164 -0.19 6.90 -11.22
N ILE A 165 0.64 7.85 -10.78
CA ILE A 165 0.55 8.53 -9.48
C ILE A 165 0.21 10.01 -9.69
N LEU A 166 -0.77 10.50 -8.94
CA LEU A 166 -1.09 11.93 -8.84
C LEU A 166 -0.42 12.55 -7.62
N ASN A 167 0.02 13.80 -7.72
CA ASN A 167 0.44 14.60 -6.56
C ASN A 167 -0.61 15.68 -6.26
N HIS A 168 -1.14 15.71 -5.03
CA HIS A 168 -2.28 16.56 -4.64
C HIS A 168 -3.54 16.37 -5.51
N GLY A 169 -3.63 15.23 -6.22
CA GLY A 169 -4.71 14.94 -7.17
C GLY A 169 -4.56 15.64 -8.52
N GLU A 170 -3.42 16.28 -8.78
CA GLU A 170 -3.02 16.90 -10.04
C GLU A 170 -1.78 16.17 -10.59
N ASP A 171 -1.36 16.55 -11.80
CA ASP A 171 -0.11 16.11 -12.45
C ASP A 171 0.15 14.59 -12.40
N PRO A 172 -0.60 13.79 -13.17
CA PRO A 172 -0.37 12.34 -13.24
C PRO A 172 0.98 12.06 -13.87
N ASP A 173 1.76 11.21 -13.21
CA ASP A 173 3.03 10.72 -13.70
C ASP A 173 3.11 9.20 -13.62
N ASP A 174 3.78 8.60 -14.60
CA ASP A 174 3.97 7.16 -14.66
C ASP A 174 5.31 6.80 -14.02
N ILE A 175 5.23 6.01 -12.95
CA ILE A 175 6.38 5.61 -12.15
C ILE A 175 6.61 4.11 -12.35
N ALA A 176 7.83 3.75 -12.69
CA ALA A 176 8.23 2.34 -12.78
C ALA A 176 8.74 1.84 -11.42
N PHE A 177 8.51 0.55 -11.18
CA PHE A 177 9.02 -0.17 -10.03
C PHE A 177 9.67 -1.47 -10.49
N VAL A 178 10.79 -1.83 -9.87
CA VAL A 178 11.51 -3.07 -10.15
C VAL A 178 11.77 -3.81 -8.84
N ARG A 179 11.70 -5.14 -8.89
CA ARG A 179 11.99 -6.01 -7.75
C ARG A 179 13.50 -6.29 -7.68
N GLU A 180 14.17 -5.71 -6.69
CA GLU A 180 15.60 -5.90 -6.40
C GLU A 180 15.75 -6.66 -5.07
N ASP A 181 16.48 -7.78 -5.09
CA ASP A 181 16.72 -8.62 -3.90
C ASP A 181 15.46 -9.04 -3.11
N GLY A 182 14.32 -9.09 -3.80
CA GLY A 182 13.03 -9.45 -3.22
C GLY A 182 12.19 -8.27 -2.73
N ASP A 183 12.73 -7.05 -2.74
CA ASP A 183 12.04 -5.81 -2.38
C ASP A 183 11.66 -5.02 -3.64
N TRP A 184 10.48 -4.41 -3.62
CA TRP A 184 10.09 -3.44 -4.66
C TRP A 184 10.84 -2.12 -4.46
N LYS A 185 11.35 -1.57 -5.57
CA LYS A 185 12.09 -0.30 -5.61
C LYS A 185 11.42 0.67 -6.57
N TRP A 186 11.41 1.94 -6.22
CA TRP A 186 10.99 3.05 -7.05
C TRP A 186 12.08 3.37 -8.06
N CYS A 187 11.74 3.36 -9.34
CA CYS A 187 12.64 3.60 -10.46
C CYS A 187 12.15 4.78 -11.32
N GLU A 188 13.00 5.23 -12.24
CA GLU A 188 12.54 6.04 -13.37
C GLU A 188 11.82 5.16 -14.40
N SER A 189 10.80 5.73 -15.05
CA SER A 189 9.98 5.08 -16.09
C SER A 189 10.61 5.05 -17.48
#